data_AF-A0A966UV32-F1
#
_entry.id   AF-A0A966UV32-F1
#
_cell.length_a   1.000
_cell.length_b   1.000
_cell.length_c   1.000
_cell.angle_alpha   90.00
_cell.angle_beta   90.00
_cell.angle_gamma   90.00
#
_symmetry.space_group_name_H-M   'P 1'
#
loop_
_entity.id
_entity.type
_entity.pdbx_description
1 polymer ?
#
loop_
_entity_poly.entity_id
_entity_poly.type
_entity_poly.pdbx_seq_one_letter_code
_entity_poly.pdbx_strand_id
1 'polypeptide(L)'
;MCEEKKKSNSFTLVELLGVITVIGILAGLTLGAAGAVRRHGATSQAKTEIAALQAACERYFADYQTYPANTGNNPSSSFNPTATAYTAAGASLFAALFGTNQYNQPPAGKRFFEPK
;
A
#
# COMPACT_ATOMS: atom_id res chain seq x y z
N MET A 1 -15.65 -44.96 54.72
CA MET A 1 -15.27 -44.30 53.46
C MET A 1 -15.68 -42.84 53.56
N CYS A 2 -14.73 -41.91 53.53
CA CYS A 2 -15.04 -40.46 53.48
C CYS A 2 -15.05 -40.03 52.02
N GLU A 3 -16.17 -39.49 51.56
CA GLU A 3 -16.34 -39.00 50.19
C GLU A 3 -15.97 -37.52 50.15
N GLU A 4 -14.91 -37.19 49.39
CA GLU A 4 -14.44 -35.82 49.21
C GLU A 4 -15.37 -35.09 48.23
N LYS A 5 -16.21 -34.19 48.75
CA LYS A 5 -17.13 -33.38 47.94
C LYS A 5 -16.33 -32.36 47.11
N LYS A 6 -16.12 -32.67 45.83
CA LYS A 6 -15.53 -31.76 44.86
C LYS A 6 -16.43 -30.51 44.70
N LYS A 7 -15.98 -29.35 45.16
CA LYS A 7 -16.68 -28.06 44.94
C LYS A 7 -16.71 -27.77 43.44
N SER A 8 -17.88 -27.84 42.84
CA SER A 8 -18.12 -27.26 41.51
C SER A 8 -18.20 -25.75 41.66
N ASN A 9 -17.25 -25.04 41.06
CA ASN A 9 -17.28 -23.57 40.98
C ASN A 9 -18.35 -23.16 39.96
N SER A 10 -19.48 -22.67 40.45
CA SER A 10 -20.55 -22.14 39.62
C SER A 10 -20.31 -20.65 39.36
N PHE A 11 -20.29 -20.27 38.08
CA PHE A 11 -20.15 -18.88 37.65
C PHE A 11 -21.39 -18.08 38.02
N THR A 12 -21.22 -16.85 38.53
CA THR A 12 -22.36 -15.99 38.88
C THR A 12 -22.77 -15.13 37.70
N LEU A 13 -24.07 -14.79 37.59
CA LEU A 13 -24.56 -13.91 36.52
C LEU A 13 -23.92 -12.51 36.58
N VAL A 14 -23.58 -12.03 37.78
CA VAL A 14 -22.92 -10.73 37.97
C VAL A 14 -21.49 -10.75 37.43
N GLU A 15 -20.80 -11.88 37.52
CA GLU A 15 -19.44 -12.07 37.02
C GLU A 15 -19.43 -12.09 35.49
N LEU A 16 -20.41 -12.75 34.86
CA LEU A 16 -20.58 -12.70 33.40
C LEU A 16 -20.95 -11.29 32.91
N LEU A 17 -21.80 -10.57 33.65
CA LEU A 17 -22.21 -9.20 33.32
C LEU A 17 -21.03 -8.23 33.36
N GLY A 18 -20.15 -8.33 34.35
CA GLY A 18 -18.93 -7.51 34.43
C GLY A 18 -18.00 -7.72 33.23
N VAL A 19 -17.82 -8.97 32.81
CA VAL A 19 -16.93 -9.33 31.69
C VAL A 19 -17.38 -8.70 30.37
N ILE A 20 -18.66 -8.83 30.02
CA ILE A 20 -19.16 -8.24 28.77
C ILE A 20 -19.12 -6.70 28.80
N THR A 21 -19.25 -6.10 29.98
CA THR A 21 -19.14 -4.65 30.16
C THR A 21 -17.71 -4.17 29.86
N VAL A 22 -16.70 -4.87 30.40
CA VAL A 22 -15.29 -4.54 30.15
C VAL A 22 -14.91 -4.80 28.68
N ILE A 23 -15.33 -5.93 28.11
CA ILE A 23 -15.10 -6.23 26.68
C ILE A 23 -15.77 -5.18 25.79
N GLY A 24 -16.98 -4.73 26.13
CA GLY A 24 -17.70 -3.68 25.41
C GLY A 24 -16.94 -2.36 25.38
N ILE A 25 -16.38 -1.93 26.51
CA ILE A 25 -15.55 -0.70 26.60
C ILE A 25 -14.29 -0.84 25.74
N LEU A 26 -13.56 -1.96 25.88
CA LEU A 26 -12.33 -2.20 25.12
C LEU A 26 -12.61 -2.33 23.61
N ALA A 27 -13.70 -3.00 23.22
CA ALA A 27 -14.13 -3.13 21.83
C ALA A 27 -14.52 -1.77 21.23
N GLY A 28 -15.22 -0.93 21.99
CA GLY A 28 -15.57 0.43 21.55
C GLY A 28 -14.33 1.29 21.25
N LEU A 29 -13.35 1.27 22.15
CA LEU A 29 -12.10 2.04 21.98
C LEU A 29 -11.26 1.54 20.80
N THR A 30 -11.12 0.22 20.66
CA THR A 30 -10.33 -0.38 19.58
C THR A 30 -10.93 -0.10 18.20
N LEU A 31 -12.25 -0.22 18.04
CA LEU A 31 -12.93 0.08 16.77
C LEU A 31 -12.84 1.57 16.40
N GLY A 32 -12.94 2.47 17.39
CA GLY A 32 -12.79 3.92 17.17
C GLY A 32 -11.39 4.29 16.67
N ALA A 33 -10.34 3.70 17.26
CA ALA A 33 -8.95 3.96 16.87
C ALA A 33 -8.58 3.33 15.51
N ALA A 34 -9.22 2.21 15.14
CA ALA A 34 -8.86 1.46 13.94
C ALA A 34 -8.95 2.28 12.64
N GLY A 35 -9.88 3.23 12.53
CA GLY A 35 -10.02 4.10 11.36
C GLY A 35 -8.80 4.99 11.13
N ALA A 36 -8.27 5.61 12.18
CA ALA A 36 -7.11 6.47 12.12
C ALA A 36 -5.84 5.67 11.78
N VAL A 37 -5.67 4.49 12.39
CA VAL A 37 -4.55 3.58 12.13
C VAL A 37 -4.51 3.14 10.66
N ARG A 38 -5.66 2.78 10.08
CA ARG A 38 -5.73 2.41 8.65
C ARG A 38 -5.28 3.55 7.74
N ARG A 39 -5.73 4.78 7.99
CA ARG A 39 -5.31 5.96 7.21
C ARG A 39 -3.82 6.23 7.35
N HIS A 40 -3.29 6.14 8.57
CA HIS A 40 -1.87 6.32 8.81
C HIS A 40 -1.02 5.24 8.11
N GLY A 41 -1.46 3.98 8.17
CA GLY A 41 -0.84 2.86 7.46
C GLY A 41 -0.82 3.07 5.94
N ALA A 42 -1.95 3.46 5.35
CA ALA A 42 -2.03 3.75 3.92
C ALA A 42 -1.09 4.89 3.48
N THR A 43 -1.01 5.98 4.26
CA THR A 43 -0.08 7.08 3.98
C THR A 43 1.38 6.64 4.13
N SER A 44 1.70 5.83 5.15
CA SER A 44 3.05 5.30 5.34
C SER A 44 3.46 4.38 4.18
N GLN A 45 2.54 3.53 3.73
CA GLN A 45 2.74 2.65 2.59
C GLN A 45 2.99 3.47 1.31
N ALA A 46 2.15 4.46 1.02
CA ALA A 46 2.31 5.32 -0.15
C ALA A 46 3.67 6.04 -0.16
N LYS A 47 4.17 6.49 1.00
CA LYS A 47 5.51 7.10 1.12
C LYS A 47 6.62 6.11 0.73
N THR A 48 6.53 4.87 1.20
CA THR A 48 7.50 3.81 0.85
C THR A 48 7.46 3.50 -0.64
N GLU A 49 6.27 3.40 -1.23
CA GLU A 49 6.10 3.17 -2.67
C GLU A 49 6.68 4.31 -3.51
N ILE A 50 6.45 5.58 -3.12
CA ILE A 50 7.04 6.74 -3.79
C ILE A 50 8.57 6.72 -3.71
N ALA A 51 9.14 6.38 -2.55
CA ALA A 51 10.60 6.28 -2.39
C ALA A 51 11.21 5.18 -3.28
N ALA A 52 10.53 4.03 -3.40
CA ALA A 52 10.95 2.96 -4.29
C ALA A 52 10.90 3.38 -5.77
N LEU A 53 9.83 4.08 -6.18
CA LEU A 53 9.70 4.62 -7.53
C LEU A 53 10.77 5.68 -7.84
N GLN A 54 11.07 6.56 -6.89
CA GLN A 54 12.14 7.54 -7.05
C GLN A 54 13.49 6.87 -7.31
N ALA A 55 13.87 5.88 -6.49
CA ALA A 55 15.11 5.14 -6.67
C ALA A 55 15.17 4.43 -8.04
N ALA A 56 14.04 3.89 -8.52
CA ALA A 56 13.97 3.28 -9.84
C ALA A 56 14.10 4.30 -10.99
N CYS A 57 13.50 5.49 -10.85
CA CYS A 57 13.68 6.59 -11.79
C CYS A 57 15.12 7.10 -11.83
N GLU A 58 15.80 7.20 -10.68
CA GLU A 58 17.21 7.59 -10.60
C GLU A 58 18.13 6.56 -11.31
N ARG A 59 17.85 5.27 -11.12
CA ARG A 59 18.54 4.20 -11.86
C ARG A 59 18.33 4.32 -13.37
N TYR A 60 17.10 4.55 -13.79
CA TYR A 60 16.78 4.78 -15.20
C TYR A 60 17.53 6.00 -15.76
N PHE A 61 17.61 7.09 -14.99
CA PHE A 61 18.38 8.27 -15.39
C PHE A 61 19.87 7.97 -15.53
N ALA A 62 20.46 7.18 -14.63
CA ALA A 62 21.86 6.76 -14.76
C ALA A 62 22.09 6.01 -16.09
N ASP A 63 21.14 5.18 -16.51
CA ASP A 63 21.26 4.38 -17.74
C ASP A 63 20.98 5.18 -19.02
N TYR A 64 19.95 6.03 -19.04
CA TYR A 64 19.42 6.68 -20.24
C TYR A 64 19.60 8.20 -20.28
N GLN A 65 20.15 8.81 -19.23
CA GLN A 65 20.36 10.26 -19.08
C GLN A 65 19.09 11.10 -19.27
N THR A 66 17.93 10.48 -19.10
CA THR A 66 16.61 11.11 -19.17
C THR A 66 15.70 10.45 -18.14
N TYR A 67 14.64 11.12 -17.72
CA TYR A 67 13.62 10.53 -16.86
C TYR A 67 12.52 9.87 -17.70
N PRO A 68 11.80 8.86 -17.16
CA PRO A 68 10.71 8.22 -17.89
C PRO A 68 9.57 9.21 -18.11
N ALA A 69 9.29 9.53 -19.37
CA ALA A 69 8.21 10.45 -19.76
C ALA A 69 6.93 9.67 -20.09
N ASN A 70 5.79 10.18 -19.64
CA ASN A 70 4.49 9.66 -20.02
C ASN A 70 4.01 10.34 -21.32
N THR A 71 3.97 9.60 -22.41
CA THR A 71 3.69 10.14 -23.75
C THR A 71 2.23 10.05 -24.18
N GLY A 72 1.31 9.57 -23.34
CA GLY A 72 -0.08 9.32 -23.79
C GLY A 72 -1.18 9.27 -22.73
N ASN A 73 -0.85 9.21 -21.44
CA ASN A 73 -1.84 9.05 -20.37
C ASN A 73 -1.58 10.06 -19.27
N ASN A 74 -1.90 11.33 -19.48
CA ASN A 74 -1.75 12.33 -18.43
C ASN A 74 -2.91 12.23 -17.41
N PRO A 75 -2.69 11.77 -16.17
CA PRO A 75 -3.75 11.71 -15.17
C PRO A 75 -4.14 13.09 -14.62
N SER A 76 -3.52 14.18 -15.08
CA SER A 76 -3.73 15.54 -14.55
C SER A 76 -5.15 16.08 -14.71
N SER A 77 -6.01 15.46 -15.51
CA SER A 77 -7.39 15.91 -15.74
C SER A 77 -8.41 15.34 -14.74
N SER A 78 -8.02 14.42 -13.85
CA SER A 78 -8.95 13.79 -12.91
C SER A 78 -8.23 13.33 -11.66
N PHE A 79 -8.57 13.86 -10.48
CA PHE A 79 -8.05 13.39 -9.18
C PHE A 79 -8.74 12.11 -8.68
N ASN A 80 -9.25 11.29 -9.59
CA ASN A 80 -9.92 10.04 -9.25
C ASN A 80 -8.92 8.88 -9.39
N PRO A 81 -8.41 8.31 -8.29
CA PRO A 81 -7.39 7.26 -8.34
C PRO A 81 -7.89 5.95 -8.97
N THR A 82 -9.21 5.78 -9.16
CA THR A 82 -9.78 4.64 -9.88
C THR A 82 -9.97 4.89 -11.37
N ALA A 83 -9.62 6.09 -11.87
CA ALA A 83 -9.74 6.39 -13.28
C ALA A 83 -8.71 5.57 -14.08
N THR A 84 -9.13 5.06 -15.24
CA THR A 84 -8.30 4.29 -16.17
C THR A 84 -7.01 5.01 -16.55
N ALA A 85 -7.00 6.35 -16.52
CA ALA A 85 -5.83 7.18 -16.76
C ALA A 85 -4.67 6.89 -15.78
N TYR A 86 -4.94 6.66 -14.49
CA TYR A 86 -3.90 6.32 -13.51
C TYR A 86 -3.34 4.92 -13.73
N THR A 87 -4.21 3.94 -14.01
CA THR A 87 -3.79 2.57 -14.30
C THR A 87 -2.94 2.51 -15.58
N ALA A 88 -3.34 3.24 -16.63
CA ALA A 88 -2.57 3.34 -17.87
C ALA A 88 -1.23 4.06 -17.67
N ALA A 89 -1.22 5.16 -16.91
CA ALA A 89 0.00 5.90 -16.58
C ALA A 89 1.01 5.06 -15.79
N GLY A 90 0.53 4.28 -14.82
CA GLY A 90 1.35 3.34 -14.06
C GLY A 90 1.96 2.26 -14.93
N ALA A 91 1.19 1.72 -15.89
CA ALA A 91 1.69 0.74 -16.86
C ALA A 91 2.79 1.32 -17.78
N SER A 92 2.67 2.58 -18.23
CA SER A 92 3.75 3.25 -18.99
C SER A 92 5.03 3.34 -18.20
N LEU A 93 4.90 3.76 -16.94
CA LEU A 93 6.05 4.00 -16.08
C LEU A 93 6.76 2.68 -15.80
N PHE A 94 5.99 1.63 -15.48
CA PHE A 94 6.52 0.28 -15.32
C PHE A 94 7.32 -0.12 -16.56
N ALA A 95 6.72 -0.12 -17.75
CA ALA A 95 7.41 -0.48 -18.99
C ALA A 95 8.72 0.33 -19.16
N ALA A 96 8.67 1.65 -18.95
CA ALA A 96 9.83 2.53 -19.10
C ALA A 96 10.96 2.14 -18.14
N LEU A 97 10.65 1.84 -16.88
CA LEU A 97 11.62 1.38 -15.88
C LEU A 97 12.28 0.04 -16.28
N PHE A 98 11.58 -0.82 -17.04
CA PHE A 98 12.12 -2.07 -17.58
C PHE A 98 12.79 -1.90 -18.95
N GLY A 99 12.94 -0.67 -19.44
CA GLY A 99 13.67 -0.38 -20.67
C GLY A 99 12.85 -0.49 -21.95
N THR A 100 11.52 -0.50 -21.86
CA THR A 100 10.63 -0.44 -23.02
C THR A 100 9.66 0.73 -22.89
N ASN A 101 9.26 1.37 -23.98
CA ASN A 101 8.21 2.40 -23.94
C ASN A 101 6.85 1.81 -24.37
N GLN A 102 5.81 2.66 -24.39
CA GLN A 102 4.46 2.33 -24.87
C GLN A 102 4.42 1.84 -26.34
N TYR A 103 5.53 1.94 -27.07
CA TYR A 103 5.71 1.51 -28.45
C TYR A 103 6.67 0.32 -28.58
N ASN A 104 7.02 -0.32 -27.47
CA ASN A 104 7.98 -1.42 -27.40
C ASN A 104 9.37 -1.08 -27.97
N GLN A 105 9.76 0.19 -27.89
CA GLN A 105 11.06 0.71 -28.31
C GLN A 105 11.93 1.02 -27.09
N PRO A 106 13.26 0.89 -27.20
CA PRO A 106 14.18 1.32 -26.16
C PRO A 106 14.08 2.85 -25.97
N PRO A 107 14.16 3.34 -24.72
CA PRO A 107 14.01 4.76 -24.45
C PRO A 107 15.09 5.63 -25.09
N ALA A 108 14.71 6.85 -25.48
CA ALA A 108 15.58 7.81 -26.15
C ALA A 108 16.71 8.26 -25.20
N GLY A 109 17.96 7.95 -25.55
CA GLY A 109 19.13 8.32 -24.74
C GLY A 109 20.39 7.52 -25.05
N LYS A 110 20.25 6.30 -25.59
CA LYS A 110 21.37 5.54 -26.15
C LYS A 110 21.03 5.02 -27.54
N ARG A 111 21.51 5.71 -28.57
CA ARG A 111 21.68 5.13 -29.90
C ARG A 111 22.85 4.14 -29.74
N PHE A 112 22.57 2.85 -29.57
CA PHE A 112 23.60 1.80 -29.41
C PHE A 112 24.58 1.70 -30.61
N PHE A 113 24.41 2.52 -31.64
CA PHE A 113 25.14 2.51 -32.90
C PHE A 113 25.47 3.93 -33.39
N GLU A 114 26.13 4.75 -32.58
CA GLU A 114 26.91 5.88 -33.11
C GLU A 114 28.38 5.43 -33.22
N PRO A 115 28.90 5.15 -34.44
CA PRO A 115 30.32 4.94 -34.63
C PRO A 115 31.07 6.26 -34.35
N LYS A 116 32.21 6.16 -33.68
CA LYS A 116 33.14 7.27 -33.46
C LYS A 116 33.89 7.61 -34.73
#